data_AF-A0AAD6DDG4-F1
#
_entry.id   AF-A0AAD6DDG4-F1
#
_cell.length_a   1.000
_cell.length_b   1.000
_cell.length_c   1.000
_cell.angle_alpha   90.00
_cell.angle_beta   90.00
_cell.angle_gamma   90.00
#
_symmetry.space_group_name_H-M   'P 1'
#
loop_
_entity.id
_entity.type
_entity.pdbx_description
1 polymer ?
#
loop_
_entity_poly.entity_id
_entity_poly.type
_entity_poly.pdbx_seq_one_letter_code
_entity_poly.pdbx_strand_id
1 'polypeptide(L)'
;MASESISQKLERVLLALIAKQEQRSTALGQTQSCRQCSKKEWIEELDTWGQLETLRRILCERHLGIELPSTIQDDVDQVIAYRNSHTLLTSTSCIIPSATLEDRNFEDANQVRISCWKGDITTLTDVTAIVNAANSRLLGCFVPQHRCIDSVIHSAAGPRLRDSCHSIMLSQRHPEPTGRVKVTPGFQLPAQWILHTVGPQLNSGEVPKPWQQAKLARCYESCLEATEDLAALPDGRKVLVFCCISTGLFAFPSDLAARIAVETVKEWYRSHPKTSITDIIFNTFEEKDQEIYQNLLSQFPTHAAIERLPMISPSPGTIKARAWLKQADTLIITAGAGLSSAAGLDYTSKSLFSKYFPAFSSKGTTSIIRQWDSPAEKWGYYFLHLDMVRRWPLSEVYGKLHNLTVRFPGKYFIRTTNADGFFVKNGFDEDVISTPQGQYRFLQCFDKCREDAYTLSEPFVDAALPFIDSKTQVLMDASKIPKCRFCGGEVTLCVRGGGYFNSEPFRDQEIKWNMFLRGLEKDGTDSLEDISPSTSCGRVVLLELGVGLNTPGVLRWPNEDLVSGSKSKDFRLIRVGKEASGCVPWELEEEDLAVGIDGDILAALNLMISETPTSSNSYTSGDNAAD
;
A
#
# COMPACT_ATOMS: atom_id res chain seq x y z
N MET A 1 35.64 -8.65 -4.31
CA MET A 1 35.29 -7.93 -3.06
C MET A 1 33.78 -8.01 -2.96
N ALA A 2 33.25 -8.81 -2.03
CA ALA A 2 31.80 -8.86 -1.84
C ALA A 2 31.32 -7.46 -1.47
N SER A 3 30.30 -6.93 -2.15
CA SER A 3 29.68 -5.68 -1.72
C SER A 3 29.12 -5.91 -0.32
N GLU A 4 29.43 -5.02 0.61
CA GLU A 4 28.90 -5.08 1.97
C GLU A 4 27.36 -5.12 1.97
N SER A 5 26.79 -5.96 2.83
CA SER A 5 25.33 -6.20 2.95
C SER A 5 24.58 -4.90 3.23
N ILE A 6 23.42 -4.74 2.60
CA ILE A 6 22.53 -3.59 2.79
C ILE A 6 21.91 -3.59 4.19
N SER A 7 21.66 -4.76 4.78
CA SER A 7 21.23 -4.88 6.18
C SER A 7 22.30 -4.32 7.13
N GLN A 8 23.55 -4.72 6.95
CA GLN A 8 24.67 -4.22 7.75
C GLN A 8 24.85 -2.69 7.61
N LYS A 9 24.62 -2.15 6.42
CA LYS A 9 24.61 -0.69 6.19
C LYS A 9 23.48 -0.01 6.94
N LEU A 10 22.26 -0.55 6.92
CA LEU A 10 21.12 -0.01 7.65
C LEU A 10 21.41 0.03 9.16
N GLU A 11 21.93 -1.05 9.74
CA GLU A 11 22.33 -1.08 11.15
C GLU A 11 23.40 -0.02 11.47
N ARG A 12 24.46 0.04 10.65
CA ARG A 12 25.54 1.04 10.83
C ARG A 12 25.00 2.46 10.78
N VAL A 13 24.12 2.76 9.82
CA VAL A 13 23.48 4.07 9.68
C VAL A 13 22.68 4.40 10.93
N LEU A 14 21.84 3.48 11.41
CA LEU A 14 21.02 3.69 12.60
C LEU A 14 21.87 3.97 13.84
N LEU A 15 22.92 3.17 14.06
CA LEU A 15 23.85 3.37 15.18
C LEU A 15 24.54 4.74 15.10
N ALA A 16 25.01 5.13 13.91
CA ALA A 16 25.66 6.42 13.70
C ALA A 16 24.70 7.60 13.96
N LEU A 17 23.46 7.51 13.49
CA LEU A 17 22.45 8.55 13.66
C LEU A 17 22.02 8.70 15.13
N ILE A 18 21.81 7.60 15.85
CA ILE A 18 21.46 7.61 17.28
C ILE A 18 22.59 8.22 18.10
N ALA A 19 23.84 7.77 17.89
CA ALA A 19 24.99 8.31 18.61
C ALA A 19 25.11 9.84 18.43
N LYS A 20 24.80 10.35 17.22
CA LYS A 20 24.78 11.79 16.95
C LYS A 20 23.65 12.54 17.64
N GLN A 21 22.45 11.94 17.73
CA GLN A 21 21.35 12.53 18.51
C GLN A 21 21.69 12.60 20.00
N GLU A 22 22.30 11.56 20.57
CA GLU A 22 22.70 11.53 21.97
C GLU A 22 23.74 12.60 22.31
N GLN A 23 24.79 12.73 21.49
CA GLN A 23 25.82 13.78 21.64
C GLN A 23 25.19 15.17 21.75
N ARG A 24 24.15 15.44 20.95
CA ARG A 24 23.44 16.73 20.96
C ARG A 24 22.55 16.89 22.20
N SER A 25 21.81 15.87 22.60
CA SER A 25 20.99 15.92 23.82
C SER A 25 21.85 16.20 25.05
N THR A 26 23.03 15.58 25.14
CA THR A 26 24.02 15.87 26.17
C THR A 26 24.52 17.32 26.10
N ALA A 27 24.86 17.82 24.91
CA ALA A 27 25.32 19.20 24.72
C ALA A 27 24.25 20.26 25.07
N LEU A 28 22.96 19.95 24.91
CA LEU A 28 21.85 20.85 25.21
C LEU A 28 21.32 20.72 26.65
N GLY A 29 21.92 19.87 27.49
CA GLY A 29 21.45 19.63 28.86
C GLY A 29 20.04 19.02 28.93
N GLN A 30 19.55 18.42 27.84
CA GLN A 30 18.22 17.83 27.75
C GLN A 30 18.27 16.36 28.18
N THR A 31 17.72 16.05 29.34
CA THR A 31 17.52 14.67 29.83
C THR A 31 16.22 14.06 29.27
N GLN A 32 16.04 14.07 27.95
CA GLN A 32 14.92 13.36 27.32
C GLN A 32 15.37 12.65 26.04
N SER A 33 15.98 11.48 26.20
CA SER A 33 15.72 10.37 25.29
C SER A 33 15.30 9.18 26.16
N CYS A 34 14.35 8.38 25.67
CA CYS A 34 14.06 7.09 26.28
C CYS A 34 15.37 6.29 26.28
N ARG A 35 15.92 5.99 27.48
CA ARG A 35 17.19 5.23 27.66
C ARG A 35 17.20 3.85 26.99
N GLN A 36 16.05 3.40 26.49
CA GLN A 36 15.84 2.11 25.84
C GLN A 36 15.99 2.19 24.32
N CYS A 37 15.61 3.32 23.70
CA CYS A 37 15.63 3.50 22.24
C CYS A 37 17.02 3.81 21.67
N SER A 38 18.03 3.99 22.52
CA SER A 38 19.40 4.32 22.10
C SER A 38 20.42 3.22 22.38
N LYS A 39 19.97 2.06 22.87
CA LYS A 39 20.82 0.89 23.02
C LYS A 39 20.94 0.17 21.67
N LYS A 40 22.18 -0.13 21.28
CA LYS A 40 22.51 -0.96 20.11
C LYS A 40 21.69 -2.27 20.07
N GLU A 41 21.55 -2.90 21.24
CA GLU A 41 20.75 -4.12 21.46
C GLU A 41 19.29 -3.99 20.98
N TRP A 42 18.68 -2.80 21.09
CA TRP A 42 17.29 -2.59 20.67
C TRP A 42 17.14 -2.54 19.14
N ILE A 43 18.14 -2.05 18.41
CA ILE A 43 18.10 -1.98 16.93
C ILE A 43 18.27 -3.38 16.32
N GLU A 44 19.14 -4.19 16.93
CA GLU A 44 19.40 -5.57 16.52
C GLU A 44 18.17 -6.48 16.76
N GLU A 45 17.28 -6.12 17.70
CA GLU A 45 16.02 -6.82 17.95
C GLU A 45 14.87 -6.39 17.02
N LEU A 46 15.01 -5.28 16.29
CA LEU A 46 13.98 -4.82 15.35
C LEU A 46 14.04 -5.63 14.04
N ASP A 47 12.86 -5.94 13.49
CA ASP A 47 12.77 -6.40 12.12
C ASP A 47 13.19 -5.29 11.14
N THR A 48 13.53 -5.67 9.90
CA THR A 48 13.97 -4.71 8.86
C THR A 48 12.98 -3.56 8.68
N TRP A 49 11.67 -3.80 8.77
CA TRP A 49 10.68 -2.73 8.70
C TRP A 49 10.76 -1.76 9.88
N GLY A 50 10.88 -2.26 11.12
CA GLY A 50 11.08 -1.45 12.31
C GLY A 50 12.37 -0.62 12.26
N GLN A 51 13.43 -1.19 11.70
CA GLN A 51 14.68 -0.47 11.43
C GLN A 51 14.48 0.67 10.42
N LEU A 52 13.80 0.41 9.30
CA LEU A 52 13.48 1.42 8.27
C LEU A 52 12.58 2.55 8.80
N GLU A 53 11.57 2.24 9.61
CA GLU A 53 10.73 3.27 10.23
C GLU A 53 11.49 4.09 11.28
N THR A 54 12.42 3.46 12.00
CA THR A 54 13.33 4.16 12.90
C THR A 54 14.24 5.11 12.14
N LEU A 55 14.81 4.67 11.01
CA LEU A 55 15.62 5.50 10.12
C LEU A 55 14.81 6.70 9.65
N ARG A 56 13.60 6.46 9.13
CA ARG A 56 12.70 7.51 8.63
C ARG A 56 12.36 8.53 9.71
N ARG A 57 12.06 8.08 10.94
CA ARG A 57 11.80 8.96 12.09
C ARG A 57 13.00 9.84 12.41
N ILE A 58 14.18 9.24 12.58
CA ILE A 58 15.40 9.95 12.96
C ILE A 58 15.80 10.97 11.89
N LEU A 59 15.73 10.59 10.61
CA LEU A 59 16.00 11.50 9.49
C LEU A 59 14.98 12.64 9.41
N CYS A 60 13.70 12.36 9.66
CA CYS A 60 12.67 13.40 9.71
C CYS A 60 13.00 14.47 10.77
N GLU A 61 13.44 14.05 11.96
CA GLU A 61 13.80 14.93 13.07
C GLU A 61 15.23 15.50 12.98
N ARG A 62 16.04 15.03 12.03
CA ARG A 62 17.46 15.40 11.90
C ARG A 62 17.65 16.90 11.80
N HIS A 63 18.47 17.45 12.70
CA HIS A 63 18.85 18.85 12.71
C HIS A 63 20.04 19.10 11.77
N LEU A 64 20.00 20.22 11.03
CA LEU A 64 20.94 20.51 9.94
C LEU A 64 22.32 20.96 10.42
N GLY A 65 22.45 21.36 11.68
CA GLY A 65 23.75 21.65 12.31
C GLY A 65 24.60 20.42 12.64
N ILE A 66 24.13 19.20 12.36
CA ILE A 66 24.90 17.97 12.54
C ILE A 66 25.23 17.40 11.17
N GLU A 67 26.46 17.59 10.73
CA GLU A 67 26.97 16.93 9.53
C GLU A 67 27.17 15.44 9.79
N LEU A 68 26.71 14.63 8.84
CA LEU A 68 26.99 13.20 8.83
C LEU A 68 28.29 12.97 8.04
N PRO A 69 29.16 12.05 8.49
CA PRO A 69 30.30 11.62 7.68
C PRO A 69 29.84 11.19 6.28
N SER A 70 30.62 11.48 5.24
CA SER A 70 30.25 11.16 3.85
C SER A 70 29.91 9.68 3.67
N THR A 71 30.65 8.78 4.33
CA THR A 71 30.38 7.34 4.33
C THR A 71 28.98 7.00 4.84
N ILE A 72 28.53 7.64 5.91
CA ILE A 72 27.18 7.44 6.46
C ILE A 72 26.11 8.04 5.55
N GLN A 73 26.39 9.18 4.89
CA GLN A 73 25.48 9.74 3.90
C GLN A 73 25.29 8.79 2.71
N ASP A 74 26.39 8.23 2.20
CA ASP A 74 26.37 7.29 1.08
C ASP A 74 25.68 5.97 1.46
N ASP A 75 25.81 5.51 2.70
CA ASP A 75 25.05 4.37 3.20
C ASP A 75 23.55 4.67 3.31
N VAL A 76 23.17 5.85 3.81
CA VAL A 76 21.75 6.27 3.84
C VAL A 76 21.16 6.28 2.45
N ASP A 77 21.89 6.84 1.48
CA ASP A 77 21.47 6.88 0.07
C ASP A 77 21.27 5.47 -0.49
N GLN A 78 22.21 4.54 -0.23
CA GLN A 78 22.09 3.15 -0.67
C GLN A 78 20.91 2.42 -0.01
N VAL A 79 20.69 2.63 1.29
CA VAL A 79 19.56 2.03 2.02
C VAL A 79 18.22 2.52 1.48
N ILE A 80 18.09 3.84 1.22
CA ILE A 80 16.88 4.42 0.64
C ILE A 80 16.69 3.94 -0.80
N ALA A 81 17.75 3.92 -1.62
CA ALA A 81 17.69 3.42 -2.99
C ALA A 81 17.28 1.94 -3.02
N TYR A 82 17.85 1.12 -2.13
CA TYR A 82 17.50 -0.29 -2.02
C TYR A 82 16.03 -0.46 -1.63
N ARG A 83 15.55 0.24 -0.59
CA ARG A 83 14.12 0.26 -0.23
C ARG A 83 13.24 0.64 -1.43
N ASN A 84 13.55 1.77 -2.09
CA ASN A 84 12.75 2.28 -3.21
C ASN A 84 12.74 1.32 -4.40
N SER A 85 13.78 0.49 -4.58
CA SER A 85 13.83 -0.52 -5.65
C SER A 85 12.84 -1.69 -5.47
N HIS A 86 12.31 -1.87 -4.26
CA HIS A 86 11.27 -2.87 -3.94
C HIS A 86 9.86 -2.29 -4.11
N THR A 87 9.73 -0.97 -4.32
CA THR A 87 8.46 -0.32 -4.55
C THR A 87 8.00 -0.49 -6.00
N LEU A 88 6.73 -0.82 -6.20
CA LEU A 88 6.14 -0.84 -7.53
C LEU A 88 6.07 0.57 -8.12
N LEU A 89 6.62 0.70 -9.32
CA LEU A 89 6.69 1.97 -10.03
C LEU A 89 5.62 2.04 -11.12
N THR A 90 5.06 3.22 -11.31
CA THR A 90 4.09 3.51 -12.38
C THR A 90 4.72 4.45 -13.40
N SER A 91 4.93 3.96 -14.63
CA SER A 91 5.37 4.84 -15.72
C SER A 91 4.27 5.82 -16.08
N THR A 92 4.63 7.08 -16.30
CA THR A 92 3.69 8.09 -16.80
C THR A 92 3.12 7.73 -18.17
N SER A 93 3.81 6.89 -18.96
CA SER A 93 3.29 6.35 -20.22
C SER A 93 2.06 5.44 -20.05
N CYS A 94 1.83 4.92 -18.84
CA CYS A 94 0.70 4.06 -18.49
C CYS A 94 -0.51 4.84 -17.98
N ILE A 95 -0.38 6.17 -17.84
CA ILE A 95 -1.45 7.04 -17.37
C ILE A 95 -2.18 7.58 -18.59
N ILE A 96 -3.48 7.28 -18.66
CA ILE A 96 -4.32 7.69 -19.78
C ILE A 96 -4.61 9.20 -19.69
N PRO A 97 -4.33 9.98 -20.76
CA PRO A 97 -4.72 11.38 -20.83
C PRO A 97 -6.23 11.52 -20.69
N SER A 98 -6.64 12.36 -19.75
CA SER A 98 -8.05 12.73 -19.55
C SER A 98 -8.48 13.82 -20.54
N ALA A 99 -7.55 14.69 -20.93
CA ALA A 99 -7.79 15.79 -21.85
C ALA A 99 -6.54 16.13 -22.66
N THR A 100 -6.71 16.85 -23.77
CA THR A 100 -5.59 17.44 -24.53
C THR A 100 -5.84 18.94 -24.69
N LEU A 101 -4.86 19.75 -24.30
CA LEU A 101 -4.86 21.17 -24.63
C LEU A 101 -4.25 21.35 -26.02
N GLU A 102 -5.03 22.01 -26.89
CA GLU A 102 -4.64 22.39 -28.24
C GLU A 102 -5.23 23.77 -28.55
N ASP A 103 -4.46 24.66 -29.18
CA ASP A 103 -4.98 25.89 -29.77
C ASP A 103 -5.05 25.74 -31.29
N ARG A 104 -6.27 25.54 -31.81
CA ARG A 104 -6.51 25.35 -33.25
C ARG A 104 -6.34 26.62 -34.07
N ASN A 105 -6.21 27.78 -33.42
CA ASN A 105 -6.00 29.06 -34.10
C ASN A 105 -4.51 29.38 -34.33
N PHE A 106 -3.60 28.59 -33.75
CA PHE A 106 -2.15 28.76 -33.89
C PHE A 106 -1.55 27.51 -34.56
N GLU A 107 -1.14 27.63 -35.82
CA GLU A 107 -0.62 26.50 -36.63
C GLU A 107 0.61 25.81 -36.03
N ASP A 108 1.41 26.51 -35.22
CA ASP A 108 2.62 26.00 -34.56
C ASP A 108 2.41 25.68 -33.06
N ALA A 109 1.16 25.61 -32.56
CA ALA A 109 0.93 25.33 -31.15
C ALA A 109 1.26 23.86 -30.82
N ASN A 110 2.07 23.66 -29.77
CA ASN A 110 2.35 22.33 -29.23
C ASN A 110 1.13 21.81 -28.48
N GLN A 111 0.86 20.51 -28.58
CA GLN A 111 -0.19 19.86 -27.80
C GLN A 111 0.33 19.48 -26.41
N VAL A 112 -0.52 19.63 -25.39
CA VAL A 112 -0.22 19.21 -24.01
C VAL A 112 -1.25 18.19 -23.53
N ARG A 113 -0.80 17.02 -23.10
CA ARG A 113 -1.68 15.99 -22.51
C ARG A 113 -1.91 16.28 -21.04
N ILE A 114 -3.17 16.28 -20.61
CA ILE A 114 -3.53 16.43 -19.21
C ILE A 114 -4.12 15.14 -18.69
N SER A 115 -3.58 14.65 -17.57
CA SER A 115 -4.05 13.44 -16.91
C SER A 115 -4.38 13.68 -15.44
N CYS A 116 -5.26 12.85 -14.89
CA CYS A 116 -5.43 12.72 -13.45
C CYS A 116 -5.02 11.31 -13.02
N TRP A 117 -4.19 11.20 -11.98
CA TRP A 117 -3.71 9.92 -11.48
C TRP A 117 -3.76 9.86 -9.97
N LYS A 118 -4.36 8.80 -9.43
CA LYS A 118 -4.37 8.54 -7.98
C LYS A 118 -3.27 7.57 -7.60
N GLY A 119 -2.41 7.99 -6.69
CA GLY A 119 -1.33 7.16 -6.19
C GLY A 119 -0.26 7.94 -5.44
N ASP A 120 0.81 7.26 -5.06
CA ASP A 120 1.96 7.88 -4.41
C ASP A 120 2.87 8.56 -5.45
N ILE A 121 2.93 9.88 -5.42
CA ILE A 121 3.74 10.69 -6.37
C ILE A 121 5.21 10.27 -6.42
N THR A 122 5.75 9.66 -5.37
CA THR A 122 7.14 9.21 -5.30
C THR A 122 7.42 7.94 -6.10
N THR A 123 6.38 7.29 -6.62
CA THR A 123 6.46 6.04 -7.38
C THR A 123 6.28 6.22 -8.89
N LEU A 124 6.14 7.46 -9.37
CA LEU A 124 6.01 7.76 -10.80
C LEU A 124 7.37 7.81 -11.49
N THR A 125 7.56 7.03 -12.55
CA THR A 125 8.75 7.08 -13.42
C THR A 125 8.48 7.86 -14.69
N ASP A 126 9.56 8.23 -15.38
CA ASP A 126 9.50 9.04 -16.60
C ASP A 126 8.84 10.40 -16.33
N VAL A 127 9.34 11.05 -15.27
CA VAL A 127 8.89 12.35 -14.78
C VAL A 127 10.04 13.33 -14.83
N THR A 128 9.85 14.46 -15.51
CA THR A 128 10.83 15.57 -15.47
C THR A 128 10.84 16.18 -14.09
N ALA A 129 9.66 16.54 -13.57
CA ALA A 129 9.58 17.08 -12.23
C ALA A 129 8.26 16.80 -11.50
N ILE A 130 8.36 16.62 -10.19
CA ILE A 130 7.20 16.58 -9.28
C ILE A 130 7.12 17.87 -8.49
N VAL A 131 5.91 18.29 -8.14
CA VAL A 131 5.70 19.45 -7.27
C VAL A 131 5.53 19.01 -5.82
N ASN A 132 6.30 19.63 -4.93
CA ASN A 132 6.15 19.52 -3.49
C ASN A 132 5.39 20.74 -2.94
N ALA A 133 4.27 20.51 -2.25
CA ALA A 133 3.61 21.53 -1.44
C ALA A 133 4.40 21.76 -0.14
N ALA A 134 5.42 22.61 -0.24
CA ALA A 134 6.34 22.92 0.83
C ALA A 134 5.75 23.92 1.84
N ASN A 135 6.38 23.99 3.01
CA ASN A 135 6.17 25.07 3.96
C ASN A 135 7.20 26.21 3.76
N SER A 136 6.97 27.39 4.35
CA SER A 136 7.83 28.58 4.15
C SER A 136 9.27 28.42 4.65
N ARG A 137 9.57 27.38 5.44
CA ARG A 137 10.94 27.07 5.83
C ARG A 137 11.70 26.33 4.73
N LEU A 138 11.02 25.70 3.77
CA LEU A 138 11.57 24.87 2.68
C LEU A 138 12.36 23.61 3.12
N LEU A 139 12.50 23.36 4.43
CA LEU A 139 13.33 22.29 4.98
C LEU A 139 12.60 20.94 5.12
N GLY A 140 11.46 20.77 4.48
CA GLY A 140 10.59 19.62 4.69
C GLY A 140 9.86 19.62 6.02
N CYS A 141 9.24 18.48 6.34
CA CYS A 141 8.56 18.26 7.62
C CYS A 141 9.52 17.70 8.69
N PHE A 142 9.35 18.13 9.94
CA PHE A 142 10.12 17.64 11.10
C PHE A 142 9.26 16.85 12.10
N VAL A 143 8.02 16.55 11.74
CA VAL A 143 7.10 15.80 12.60
C VAL A 143 7.06 14.36 12.08
N PRO A 144 7.61 13.38 12.83
CA PRO A 144 7.54 11.98 12.45
C PRO A 144 6.12 11.55 12.17
N GLN A 145 5.94 10.68 11.16
CA GLN A 145 4.65 10.12 10.76
C GLN A 145 3.58 11.15 10.37
N HIS A 146 3.93 12.43 10.24
CA HIS A 146 3.02 13.44 9.72
C HIS A 146 2.69 13.12 8.26
N ARG A 147 1.40 13.00 7.96
CA ARG A 147 0.86 12.60 6.65
C ARG A 147 0.74 13.81 5.70
N CYS A 148 1.81 14.58 5.55
CA CYS A 148 1.90 15.65 4.55
C CYS A 148 2.75 15.22 3.36
N ILE A 149 2.45 15.74 2.16
CA ILE A 149 3.20 15.43 0.93
C ILE A 149 4.69 15.80 1.07
N ASP A 150 4.99 16.87 1.81
CA ASP A 150 6.34 17.32 2.11
C ASP A 150 7.15 16.26 2.88
N SER A 151 6.53 15.58 3.84
CA SER A 151 7.14 14.47 4.59
C SER A 151 7.36 13.25 3.69
N VAL A 152 6.40 12.93 2.82
CA VAL A 152 6.46 11.80 1.88
C VAL A 152 7.62 11.99 0.90
N ILE A 153 7.68 13.14 0.22
CA ILE A 153 8.73 13.48 -0.75
C ILE A 153 10.11 13.51 -0.08
N HIS A 154 10.26 14.18 1.07
CA HIS A 154 11.55 14.23 1.77
C HIS A 154 12.01 12.86 2.29
N SER A 155 11.09 12.00 2.73
CA SER A 155 11.46 10.65 3.20
C SER A 155 11.91 9.76 2.05
N ALA A 156 11.28 9.87 0.87
CA ALA A 156 11.61 9.07 -0.29
C ALA A 156 12.85 9.57 -1.05
N ALA A 157 13.07 10.89 -1.11
CA ALA A 157 14.25 11.49 -1.75
C ALA A 157 15.53 11.33 -0.91
N GLY A 158 15.40 11.23 0.41
CA GLY A 158 16.51 11.13 1.35
C GLY A 158 17.00 12.47 1.91
N PRO A 159 17.94 12.44 2.88
CA PRO A 159 18.32 13.60 3.67
C PRO A 159 19.03 14.70 2.86
N ARG A 160 19.68 14.35 1.75
CA ARG A 160 20.36 15.31 0.87
C ARG A 160 19.41 16.34 0.26
N LEU A 161 18.13 15.99 0.07
CA LEU A 161 17.11 16.96 -0.33
C LEU A 161 17.00 18.10 0.67
N ARG A 162 16.96 17.78 1.97
CA ARG A 162 16.91 18.80 3.02
C ARG A 162 18.19 19.63 3.06
N ASP A 163 19.34 19.03 2.82
CA ASP A 163 20.62 19.74 2.77
C ASP A 163 20.65 20.74 1.60
N SER A 164 20.17 20.34 0.42
CA SER A 164 20.02 21.23 -0.74
C SER A 164 19.06 22.39 -0.45
N CYS A 165 17.89 22.11 0.15
CA CYS A 165 16.96 23.16 0.58
C CYS A 165 17.59 24.10 1.62
N HIS A 166 18.40 23.56 2.54
CA HIS A 166 19.09 24.37 3.54
C HIS A 166 20.07 25.34 2.89
N SER A 167 20.87 24.89 1.91
CA SER A 167 21.77 25.75 1.16
C SER A 167 21.02 26.88 0.44
N ILE A 168 19.88 26.58 -0.17
CA ILE A 168 19.00 27.60 -0.78
C ILE A 168 18.56 28.62 0.29
N MET A 169 18.07 28.17 1.44
CA MET A 169 17.59 29.07 2.50
C MET A 169 18.71 29.92 3.13
N LEU A 170 19.92 29.38 3.29
CA LEU A 170 21.09 30.14 3.75
C LEU A 170 21.49 31.24 2.76
N SER A 171 21.42 30.96 1.46
CA SER A 171 21.72 31.95 0.42
C SER A 171 20.65 33.05 0.37
N GLN A 172 19.38 32.67 0.47
CA GLN A 172 18.23 33.57 0.37
C GLN A 172 18.00 34.44 1.62
N ARG A 173 18.30 33.91 2.82
CA ARG A 173 18.21 34.61 4.12
C ARG A 173 16.81 35.11 4.51
N HIS A 174 15.76 34.64 3.85
CA HIS A 174 14.36 34.91 4.23
C HIS A 174 13.47 33.67 3.97
N PRO A 175 12.33 33.52 4.69
CA PRO A 175 11.35 32.49 4.41
C PRO A 175 10.87 32.51 2.96
N GLU A 176 10.57 31.33 2.42
CA GLU A 176 10.04 31.22 1.05
C GLU A 176 8.63 31.81 0.98
N PRO A 177 8.38 32.81 0.11
CA PRO A 177 7.08 33.45 0.01
C PRO A 177 6.06 32.59 -0.75
N THR A 178 4.78 32.74 -0.40
CA THR A 178 3.67 32.05 -1.08
C THR A 178 3.59 32.41 -2.56
N GLY A 179 3.41 31.40 -3.42
CA GLY A 179 3.31 31.55 -4.87
C GLY A 179 4.64 31.68 -5.59
N ARG A 180 5.75 31.30 -4.97
CA ARG A 180 7.06 31.13 -5.64
C ARG A 180 7.45 29.66 -5.67
N VAL A 181 8.52 29.36 -6.41
CA VAL A 181 9.04 28.01 -6.57
C VAL A 181 10.56 27.98 -6.40
N LYS A 182 11.07 26.92 -5.79
CA LYS A 182 12.49 26.55 -5.76
C LYS A 182 12.67 25.17 -6.37
N VAL A 183 13.75 24.99 -7.11
CA VAL A 183 14.04 23.73 -7.82
C VAL A 183 15.20 23.03 -7.13
N THR A 184 15.07 21.73 -6.91
CA THR A 184 16.15 20.85 -6.44
C THR A 184 16.17 19.55 -7.26
N PRO A 185 17.30 18.83 -7.31
CA PRO A 185 17.32 17.48 -7.87
C PRO A 185 16.37 16.51 -7.13
N GLY A 186 15.94 15.44 -7.79
CA GLY A 186 15.07 14.41 -7.20
C GLY A 186 15.74 13.45 -6.21
N PHE A 187 17.08 13.40 -6.20
CA PHE A 187 17.87 12.48 -5.38
C PHE A 187 17.46 11.01 -5.59
N GLN A 188 16.94 10.32 -4.57
CA GLN A 188 16.51 8.92 -4.67
C GLN A 188 15.08 8.73 -5.20
N LEU A 189 14.43 9.79 -5.65
CA LEU A 189 13.16 9.70 -6.36
C LEU A 189 13.39 9.31 -7.83
N PRO A 190 12.41 8.65 -8.48
CA PRO A 190 12.46 8.41 -9.91
C PRO A 190 12.34 9.70 -10.76
N ALA A 191 11.76 10.77 -10.21
CA ALA A 191 11.66 12.06 -10.86
C ALA A 191 13.00 12.79 -10.88
N GLN A 192 13.36 13.47 -11.98
CA GLN A 192 14.65 14.15 -12.09
C GLN A 192 14.76 15.39 -11.18
N TRP A 193 13.66 16.12 -11.02
CA TRP A 193 13.60 17.38 -10.29
C TRP A 193 12.39 17.46 -9.34
N ILE A 194 12.52 18.29 -8.30
CA ILE A 194 11.44 18.63 -7.36
C ILE A 194 11.24 20.15 -7.38
N LEU A 195 10.00 20.57 -7.60
CA LEU A 195 9.58 21.96 -7.55
C LEU A 195 8.90 22.23 -6.22
N HIS A 196 9.58 22.92 -5.32
CA HIS A 196 9.07 23.29 -4.01
C HIS A 196 8.30 24.59 -4.10
N THR A 197 7.00 24.55 -3.89
CA THR A 197 6.16 25.75 -3.86
C THR A 197 5.39 25.85 -2.54
N VAL A 198 5.28 27.09 -2.03
CA VAL A 198 4.53 27.37 -0.80
C VAL A 198 3.14 27.87 -1.16
N GLY A 199 2.13 27.06 -0.86
CA GLY A 199 0.73 27.40 -1.06
C GLY A 199 0.13 28.28 0.05
N PRO A 200 -1.00 28.97 -0.19
CA PRO A 200 -1.74 29.65 0.86
C PRO A 200 -2.29 28.66 1.90
N GLN A 201 -2.36 29.07 3.16
CA GLN A 201 -2.89 28.27 4.27
C GLN A 201 -4.17 28.91 4.81
N LEU A 202 -5.17 28.09 5.11
CA LEU A 202 -6.44 28.49 5.71
C LEU A 202 -6.62 27.82 7.08
N ASN A 203 -7.47 28.42 7.91
CA ASN A 203 -8.01 27.70 9.06
C ASN A 203 -9.19 26.82 8.62
N SER A 204 -9.45 25.73 9.35
CA SER A 204 -10.59 24.85 9.07
C SER A 204 -11.91 25.64 9.08
N GLY A 205 -12.67 25.53 7.99
CA GLY A 205 -13.96 26.23 7.80
C GLY A 205 -13.85 27.67 7.29
N GLU A 206 -12.63 28.20 7.10
CA GLU A 206 -12.43 29.53 6.52
C GLU A 206 -12.69 29.51 5.00
N VAL A 207 -13.34 30.57 4.50
CA VAL A 207 -13.56 30.75 3.06
C VAL A 207 -12.36 31.48 2.45
N PRO A 208 -11.70 30.94 1.41
CA PRO A 208 -10.52 31.56 0.82
C PRO A 208 -10.85 32.91 0.15
N LYS A 209 -10.12 33.95 0.56
CA LYS A 209 -10.22 35.31 0.00
C LYS A 209 -9.66 35.34 -1.44
N PRO A 210 -10.07 36.32 -2.27
CA PRO A 210 -9.61 36.41 -3.67
C PRO A 210 -8.07 36.41 -3.82
N TRP A 211 -7.35 37.08 -2.92
CA TRP A 211 -5.89 37.08 -2.96
C TRP A 211 -5.26 35.72 -2.62
N GLN A 212 -5.91 34.89 -1.78
CA GLN A 212 -5.45 33.53 -1.50
C GLN A 212 -5.64 32.63 -2.71
N GLN A 213 -6.78 32.78 -3.41
CA GLN A 213 -7.02 32.08 -4.68
C GLN A 213 -5.99 32.49 -5.74
N ALA A 214 -5.72 33.79 -5.89
CA ALA A 214 -4.68 34.29 -6.79
C ALA A 214 -3.27 33.78 -6.41
N LYS A 215 -2.97 33.65 -5.11
CA LYS A 215 -1.72 33.06 -4.62
C LYS A 215 -1.61 31.58 -4.95
N LEU A 216 -2.70 30.82 -4.87
CA LEU A 216 -2.73 29.41 -5.29
C LEU A 216 -2.48 29.29 -6.79
N ALA A 217 -3.19 30.07 -7.62
CA ALA A 217 -2.96 30.14 -9.06
C ALA A 217 -1.48 30.44 -9.36
N ARG A 218 -0.90 31.41 -8.67
CA ARG A 218 0.51 31.78 -8.85
C ARG A 218 1.50 30.65 -8.49
N CYS A 219 1.14 29.71 -7.61
CA CYS A 219 1.95 28.52 -7.34
C CYS A 219 2.04 27.64 -8.59
N TYR A 220 0.91 27.38 -9.25
CA TYR A 220 0.85 26.59 -10.49
C TYR A 220 1.61 27.29 -11.63
N GLU A 221 1.36 28.58 -11.86
CA GLU A 221 2.08 29.38 -12.88
C GLU A 221 3.59 29.30 -12.69
N SER A 222 4.06 29.56 -11.47
CA SER A 222 5.51 29.56 -11.19
C SER A 222 6.12 28.18 -11.41
N CYS A 223 5.39 27.10 -11.12
CA CYS A 223 5.88 25.74 -11.39
C CYS A 223 5.93 25.43 -12.90
N LEU A 224 4.94 25.88 -13.67
CA LEU A 224 4.94 25.75 -15.14
C LEU A 224 6.12 26.51 -15.75
N GLU A 225 6.30 27.78 -15.34
CA GLU A 225 7.43 28.63 -15.74
C GLU A 225 8.78 27.94 -15.41
N ALA A 226 8.96 27.44 -14.19
CA ALA A 226 10.21 26.78 -13.81
C ALA A 226 10.45 25.46 -14.55
N THR A 227 9.40 24.80 -15.03
CA THR A 227 9.53 23.54 -15.79
C THR A 227 10.02 23.79 -17.21
N GLU A 228 9.70 24.94 -17.82
CA GLU A 228 10.23 25.32 -19.14
C GLU A 228 11.76 25.31 -19.15
N ASP A 229 12.39 25.79 -18.08
CA ASP A 229 13.83 25.87 -17.94
C ASP A 229 14.52 24.50 -17.70
N LEU A 230 13.76 23.44 -17.44
CA LEU A 230 14.30 22.10 -17.20
C LEU A 230 14.57 21.35 -18.51
N ALA A 231 15.51 20.41 -18.46
CA ALA A 231 15.76 19.51 -19.59
C ALA A 231 14.57 18.55 -19.81
N ALA A 232 14.31 18.21 -21.07
CA ALA A 232 13.40 17.12 -21.40
C ALA A 232 14.00 15.76 -20.99
N LEU A 233 13.13 14.77 -20.84
CA LEU A 233 13.50 13.37 -20.66
C LEU A 233 14.22 12.83 -21.91
N PRO A 234 14.97 11.71 -21.80
CA PRO A 234 15.66 11.12 -22.95
C PRO A 234 14.76 10.76 -24.14
N ASP A 235 13.48 10.52 -23.90
CA ASP A 235 12.47 10.22 -24.93
C ASP A 235 11.82 11.49 -25.55
N GLY A 236 12.33 12.67 -25.19
CA GLY A 236 11.85 13.96 -25.66
C GLY A 236 10.65 14.52 -24.90
N ARG A 237 10.03 13.76 -23.99
CA ARG A 237 8.91 14.28 -23.18
C ARG A 237 9.39 15.23 -22.09
N LYS A 238 8.52 16.15 -21.70
CA LYS A 238 8.71 17.00 -20.53
C LYS A 238 7.45 16.90 -19.67
N VAL A 239 7.56 16.12 -18.59
CA VAL A 239 6.43 15.66 -17.79
C VAL A 239 6.44 16.32 -16.42
N LEU A 240 5.40 17.10 -16.13
CA LEU A 240 5.20 17.79 -14.85
C LEU A 240 4.07 17.15 -14.06
N VAL A 241 4.33 16.81 -12.80
CA VAL A 241 3.32 16.20 -11.92
C VAL A 241 3.03 17.13 -10.74
N PHE A 242 1.78 17.60 -10.65
CA PHE A 242 1.29 18.39 -9.52
C PHE A 242 0.69 17.49 -8.45
N CYS A 243 1.07 17.68 -7.18
CA CYS A 243 0.26 17.21 -6.05
C CYS A 243 -0.92 18.18 -5.78
N CYS A 244 -1.90 17.80 -4.97
CA CYS A 244 -2.95 18.70 -4.49
C CYS A 244 -2.41 19.79 -3.54
N ILE A 245 -1.98 20.95 -4.08
CA ILE A 245 -1.43 22.07 -3.31
C ILE A 245 -2.50 22.69 -2.40
N SER A 246 -2.14 23.01 -1.15
CA SER A 246 -2.99 23.69 -0.15
C SER A 246 -4.23 22.94 0.35
N THR A 247 -4.54 21.76 -0.18
CA THR A 247 -5.65 20.92 0.31
C THR A 247 -5.25 20.12 1.57
N GLY A 248 -6.22 19.44 2.19
CA GLY A 248 -5.98 18.61 3.37
C GLY A 248 -5.54 19.45 4.58
N LEU A 249 -4.27 19.34 4.98
CA LEU A 249 -3.72 19.97 6.18
C LEU A 249 -3.75 21.50 6.14
N PHE A 250 -3.72 22.11 4.96
CA PHE A 250 -3.80 23.57 4.79
C PHE A 250 -5.22 24.08 4.55
N ALA A 251 -6.21 23.19 4.69
CA ALA A 251 -7.65 23.45 4.73
C ALA A 251 -8.25 24.22 3.54
N PHE A 252 -7.53 24.34 2.42
CA PHE A 252 -8.11 24.89 1.20
C PHE A 252 -9.16 23.93 0.64
N PRO A 253 -10.39 24.38 0.30
CA PRO A 253 -11.43 23.50 -0.21
C PRO A 253 -10.99 22.78 -1.49
N SER A 254 -11.05 21.44 -1.50
CA SER A 254 -10.56 20.59 -2.60
C SER A 254 -11.18 20.96 -3.95
N ASP A 255 -12.49 21.21 -3.97
CA ASP A 255 -13.24 21.53 -5.18
C ASP A 255 -12.80 22.87 -5.80
N LEU A 256 -12.56 23.88 -4.97
CA LEU A 256 -12.06 25.17 -5.41
C LEU A 256 -10.58 25.10 -5.80
N ALA A 257 -9.75 24.38 -5.04
CA ALA A 257 -8.33 24.20 -5.34
C ALA A 257 -8.13 23.52 -6.70
N ALA A 258 -8.88 22.44 -6.97
CA ALA A 258 -8.82 21.73 -8.24
C ALA A 258 -9.30 22.60 -9.42
N ARG A 259 -10.37 23.39 -9.23
CA ARG A 259 -10.82 24.37 -10.25
C ARG A 259 -9.75 25.40 -10.57
N ILE A 260 -9.10 25.96 -9.54
CA ILE A 260 -7.99 26.91 -9.73
C ILE A 260 -6.84 26.24 -10.47
N ALA A 261 -6.44 25.03 -10.07
CA ALA A 261 -5.35 24.29 -10.71
C ALA A 261 -5.58 24.09 -12.22
N VAL A 262 -6.77 23.56 -12.60
CA VAL A 262 -7.11 23.27 -14.00
C VAL A 262 -7.23 24.56 -14.82
N GLU A 263 -7.93 25.58 -14.32
CA GLU A 263 -8.10 26.83 -15.08
C GLU A 263 -6.77 27.60 -15.22
N THR A 264 -5.91 27.58 -14.20
CA THR A 264 -4.58 28.19 -14.29
C THR A 264 -3.70 27.50 -15.34
N VAL A 265 -3.64 26.16 -15.37
CA VAL A 265 -2.87 25.43 -16.37
C VAL A 265 -3.36 25.75 -17.79
N LYS A 266 -4.68 25.80 -17.97
CA LYS A 266 -5.33 26.11 -19.25
C LYS A 266 -5.05 27.55 -19.70
N GLU A 267 -5.17 28.54 -18.82
CA GLU A 267 -4.91 29.94 -19.16
C GLU A 267 -3.42 30.19 -19.42
N TRP A 268 -2.55 29.54 -18.64
CA TRP A 268 -1.12 29.58 -18.89
C TRP A 268 -0.77 28.99 -20.27
N TYR A 269 -1.37 27.85 -20.65
CA TYR A 269 -1.15 27.26 -21.97
C TYR A 269 -1.56 28.20 -23.11
N ARG A 270 -2.71 28.89 -22.99
CA ARG A 270 -3.15 29.87 -24.01
C ARG A 270 -2.15 31.00 -24.24
N SER A 271 -1.46 31.43 -23.18
CA SER A 271 -0.41 32.44 -23.28
C SER A 271 0.94 31.88 -23.70
N HIS A 272 1.12 30.55 -23.67
CA HIS A 272 2.36 29.84 -24.00
C HIS A 272 2.11 28.67 -24.98
N PRO A 273 1.53 28.91 -26.18
CA PRO A 273 1.16 27.84 -27.10
C PRO A 273 2.37 27.03 -27.63
N LYS A 274 3.59 27.58 -27.52
CA LYS A 274 4.85 26.91 -27.89
C LYS A 274 5.59 26.29 -26.71
N THR A 275 4.89 26.05 -25.60
CA THR A 275 5.44 25.39 -24.40
C THR A 275 6.19 24.12 -24.76
N SER A 276 7.30 23.86 -24.07
CA SER A 276 8.03 22.60 -24.22
C SER A 276 7.50 21.48 -23.32
N ILE A 277 6.54 21.78 -22.43
CA ILE A 277 5.88 20.80 -21.56
C ILE A 277 4.97 19.93 -22.42
N THR A 278 5.15 18.60 -22.37
CA THR A 278 4.34 17.66 -23.17
C THR A 278 3.18 17.07 -22.36
N ASP A 279 3.38 16.90 -21.05
CA ASP A 279 2.45 16.20 -20.17
C ASP A 279 2.33 16.91 -18.82
N ILE A 280 1.09 17.14 -18.39
CA ILE A 280 0.75 17.65 -17.05
C ILE A 280 -0.14 16.63 -16.35
N ILE A 281 0.29 16.16 -15.19
CA ILE A 281 -0.43 15.14 -14.41
C ILE A 281 -0.85 15.74 -13.08
N PHE A 282 -2.15 15.75 -12.80
CA PHE A 282 -2.68 16.04 -11.48
C PHE A 282 -2.73 14.76 -10.64
N ASN A 283 -1.77 14.64 -9.72
CA ASN A 283 -1.72 13.56 -8.75
C ASN A 283 -2.69 13.81 -7.59
N THR A 284 -3.50 12.79 -7.29
CA THR A 284 -4.46 12.77 -6.17
C THR A 284 -4.18 11.58 -5.25
N PHE A 285 -4.72 11.61 -4.03
CA PHE A 285 -4.59 10.51 -3.07
C PHE A 285 -5.95 10.02 -2.57
N GLU A 286 -6.83 10.94 -2.16
CA GLU A 286 -8.19 10.60 -1.75
C GLU A 286 -9.11 10.45 -2.97
N GLU A 287 -10.04 9.50 -2.89
CA GLU A 287 -11.03 9.25 -3.95
C GLU A 287 -11.83 10.50 -4.31
N LYS A 288 -12.22 11.28 -3.29
CA LYS A 288 -12.98 12.52 -3.48
C LYS A 288 -12.24 13.53 -4.39
N ASP A 289 -10.91 13.60 -4.27
CA ASP A 289 -10.11 14.56 -5.04
C ASP A 289 -9.97 14.04 -6.48
N GLN A 290 -9.80 12.73 -6.64
CA GLN A 290 -9.79 12.09 -7.97
C GLN A 290 -11.09 12.35 -8.74
N GLU A 291 -12.24 12.13 -8.10
CA GLU A 291 -13.57 12.38 -8.71
C GLU A 291 -13.73 13.86 -9.12
N ILE A 292 -13.29 14.80 -8.28
CA ILE A 292 -13.33 16.24 -8.60
C ILE A 292 -12.51 16.54 -9.86
N TYR A 293 -11.25 16.09 -9.92
CA TYR A 293 -10.39 16.34 -11.08
C TYR A 293 -10.92 15.66 -12.35
N GLN A 294 -11.40 14.41 -12.27
CA GLN A 294 -11.99 13.72 -13.41
C GLN A 294 -13.21 14.46 -13.96
N ASN A 295 -14.12 14.93 -13.09
CA ASN A 295 -15.29 15.71 -13.50
C ASN A 295 -14.90 17.04 -14.16
N LEU A 296 -13.87 17.72 -13.66
CA LEU A 296 -13.37 18.96 -14.27
C LEU A 296 -12.73 18.69 -15.65
N LEU A 297 -11.92 17.65 -15.76
CA LEU A 297 -11.21 17.31 -17.01
C LEU A 297 -12.14 16.73 -18.08
N SER A 298 -13.25 16.10 -17.72
CA SER A 298 -14.24 15.57 -18.66
C SER A 298 -14.91 16.65 -19.55
N GLN A 299 -14.77 17.92 -19.18
CA GLN A 299 -15.31 19.06 -19.93
C GLN A 299 -14.44 19.47 -21.13
N PHE A 300 -13.27 18.84 -21.29
CA PHE A 300 -12.31 19.14 -22.36
C PHE A 300 -12.33 18.04 -23.43
N PRO A 301 -11.98 18.37 -24.69
CA PRO A 301 -11.86 17.36 -25.72
C PRO A 301 -10.73 16.38 -25.41
N THR A 302 -11.01 15.10 -25.61
CA THR A 302 -10.01 14.02 -25.59
C THR A 302 -9.88 13.52 -27.02
N HIS A 303 -8.69 13.59 -27.62
CA HIS A 303 -8.44 12.87 -28.88
C HIS A 303 -8.46 11.37 -28.59
N ALA A 304 -9.04 10.60 -29.52
CA ALA A 304 -9.27 9.17 -29.35
C ALA A 304 -8.02 8.47 -28.77
N ALA A 305 -8.20 7.90 -27.58
CA ALA A 305 -7.15 7.17 -26.88
C ALA A 305 -6.59 6.10 -27.82
N ILE A 306 -5.27 6.09 -28.02
CA ILE A 306 -4.63 4.88 -28.50
C ILE A 306 -4.92 3.84 -27.41
N GLU A 307 -5.76 2.86 -27.72
CA GLU A 307 -5.91 1.66 -26.90
C GLU A 307 -4.52 1.05 -26.73
N ARG A 308 -4.00 1.08 -25.50
CA ARG A 308 -3.23 -0.03 -24.93
C ARG A 308 -2.98 0.12 -23.43
N LEU A 309 -2.89 -1.06 -22.82
CA LEU A 309 -3.10 -1.42 -21.42
C LEU A 309 -2.27 -0.59 -20.42
N PRO A 310 -2.81 -0.24 -19.24
CA PRO A 310 -1.99 0.20 -18.13
C PRO A 310 -1.08 -0.95 -17.72
N MET A 311 0.20 -0.88 -18.10
CA MET A 311 1.19 -1.85 -17.67
C MET A 311 2.13 -1.18 -16.68
N ILE A 312 1.82 -1.35 -15.40
CA ILE A 312 2.81 -1.15 -14.33
C ILE A 312 4.11 -1.82 -14.77
N SER A 313 5.22 -1.11 -14.67
CA SER A 313 6.47 -1.61 -15.24
C SER A 313 7.01 -2.74 -14.35
N PRO A 314 7.49 -3.87 -14.93
CA PRO A 314 8.10 -4.92 -14.14
C PRO A 314 9.30 -4.39 -13.34
N SER A 315 9.26 -4.50 -12.02
CA SER A 315 10.42 -4.28 -11.15
C SER A 315 11.30 -5.54 -11.07
N PRO A 316 12.58 -5.44 -10.68
CA PRO A 316 13.42 -6.62 -10.42
C PRO A 316 12.75 -7.64 -9.50
N GLY A 317 12.07 -7.18 -8.44
CA GLY A 317 11.32 -8.02 -7.51
C GLY A 317 10.18 -8.78 -8.20
N THR A 318 9.36 -8.11 -9.01
CA THR A 318 8.27 -8.78 -9.76
C THR A 318 8.78 -9.76 -10.82
N ILE A 319 9.91 -9.47 -11.46
CA ILE A 319 10.55 -10.37 -12.43
C ILE A 319 11.02 -11.64 -11.71
N LYS A 320 11.68 -11.49 -10.55
CA LYS A 320 12.15 -12.59 -9.69
C LYS A 320 10.99 -13.43 -9.19
N ALA A 321 9.97 -12.80 -8.61
CA ALA A 321 8.76 -13.45 -8.11
C ALA A 321 8.04 -14.25 -9.22
N ARG A 322 7.91 -13.68 -10.42
CA ARG A 322 7.39 -14.39 -11.59
C ARG A 322 8.20 -15.63 -11.96
N ALA A 323 9.54 -15.53 -11.93
CA ALA A 323 10.41 -16.67 -12.21
C ALA A 323 10.23 -17.78 -11.17
N TRP A 324 10.18 -17.42 -9.88
CA TRP A 324 9.92 -18.38 -8.80
C TRP A 324 8.55 -19.04 -8.92
N LEU A 325 7.48 -18.28 -9.21
CA LEU A 325 6.14 -18.83 -9.46
C LEU A 325 6.08 -19.75 -10.70
N LYS A 326 6.92 -19.52 -11.70
CA LYS A 326 7.05 -20.42 -12.86
C LYS A 326 7.75 -21.73 -12.51
N GLN A 327 8.75 -21.67 -11.63
CA GLN A 327 9.57 -22.81 -11.19
C GLN A 327 8.95 -23.59 -10.02
N ALA A 328 7.89 -23.08 -9.40
CA ALA A 328 7.25 -23.70 -8.25
C ALA A 328 6.59 -25.04 -8.60
N ASP A 329 6.79 -26.03 -7.75
CA ASP A 329 6.09 -27.33 -7.75
C ASP A 329 4.92 -27.34 -6.77
N THR A 330 5.05 -26.57 -5.69
CA THR A 330 4.08 -26.44 -4.60
C THR A 330 3.86 -24.96 -4.29
N LEU A 331 2.62 -24.59 -4.03
CA LEU A 331 2.23 -23.21 -3.70
C LEU A 331 1.58 -23.13 -2.31
N ILE A 332 2.10 -22.27 -1.44
CA ILE A 332 1.42 -21.87 -0.21
C ILE A 332 0.97 -20.43 -0.39
N ILE A 333 -0.31 -20.14 -0.24
CA ILE A 333 -0.82 -18.76 -0.23
C ILE A 333 -1.08 -18.39 1.23
N THR A 334 -0.41 -17.35 1.71
CA THR A 334 -0.73 -16.76 3.01
C THR A 334 -1.31 -15.37 2.82
N ALA A 335 -2.36 -15.04 3.57
CA ALA A 335 -3.11 -13.80 3.32
C ALA A 335 -3.56 -13.11 4.60
N GLY A 336 -3.38 -11.80 4.64
CA GLY A 336 -3.86 -10.93 5.70
C GLY A 336 -4.83 -9.86 5.19
N ALA A 337 -5.17 -8.92 6.07
CA ALA A 337 -6.21 -7.92 5.80
C ALA A 337 -5.94 -7.07 4.54
N GLY A 338 -4.66 -6.88 4.17
CA GLY A 338 -4.30 -6.16 2.94
C GLY A 338 -4.83 -6.81 1.67
N LEU A 339 -4.99 -8.14 1.63
CA LEU A 339 -5.61 -8.84 0.50
C LEU A 339 -7.10 -8.48 0.37
N SER A 340 -7.81 -8.41 1.50
CA SER A 340 -9.22 -8.01 1.51
C SER A 340 -9.40 -6.53 1.18
N SER A 341 -8.48 -5.67 1.65
CA SER A 341 -8.42 -4.26 1.21
C SER A 341 -8.20 -4.14 -0.31
N ALA A 342 -7.34 -4.97 -0.90
CA ALA A 342 -7.15 -5.01 -2.36
C ALA A 342 -8.39 -5.52 -3.12
N ALA A 343 -9.24 -6.30 -2.47
CA ALA A 343 -10.58 -6.67 -2.95
C ALA A 343 -11.67 -5.62 -2.64
N GLY A 344 -11.27 -4.43 -2.18
CA GLY A 344 -12.13 -3.29 -1.87
C GLY A 344 -12.65 -3.24 -0.44
N LEU A 345 -12.48 -4.30 0.37
CA LEU A 345 -12.92 -4.35 1.77
C LEU A 345 -11.82 -3.78 2.67
N ASP A 346 -11.65 -2.45 2.65
CA ASP A 346 -10.68 -1.73 3.48
C ASP A 346 -11.31 -1.15 4.74
N TYR A 347 -11.08 -1.82 5.88
CA TYR A 347 -11.57 -1.37 7.19
C TYR A 347 -10.91 -0.07 7.70
N THR A 348 -9.86 0.42 7.05
CA THR A 348 -9.25 1.73 7.35
C THR A 348 -9.89 2.87 6.57
N SER A 349 -10.69 2.56 5.54
CA SER A 349 -11.35 3.54 4.70
C SER A 349 -12.53 4.20 5.42
N LYS A 350 -12.38 5.50 5.71
CA LYS A 350 -13.46 6.32 6.29
C LYS A 350 -14.67 6.43 5.37
N SER A 351 -14.45 6.57 4.06
CA SER A 351 -15.55 6.67 3.09
C SER A 351 -16.33 5.38 3.01
N LEU A 352 -15.64 4.24 3.01
CA LEU A 352 -16.28 2.92 3.03
C LEU A 352 -17.06 2.72 4.33
N PHE A 353 -16.46 3.06 5.47
CA PHE A 353 -17.13 2.98 6.76
C PHE A 353 -18.39 3.85 6.78
N SER A 354 -18.32 5.12 6.35
CA SER A 354 -19.49 6.01 6.32
C SER A 354 -20.57 5.57 5.34
N LYS A 355 -20.20 4.88 4.24
CA LYS A 355 -21.16 4.31 3.28
C LYS A 355 -22.03 3.22 3.92
N TYR A 356 -21.43 2.30 4.69
CA TYR A 356 -22.15 1.16 5.28
C TYR A 356 -22.62 1.42 6.72
N PHE A 357 -21.98 2.36 7.42
CA PHE A 357 -22.18 2.64 8.84
C PHE A 357 -22.33 4.15 9.13
N PRO A 358 -23.23 4.87 8.43
CA PRO A 358 -23.39 6.32 8.59
C PRO A 358 -23.73 6.73 10.03
N ALA A 359 -24.54 5.95 10.75
CA ALA A 359 -24.93 6.24 12.14
C ALA A 359 -23.74 6.20 13.10
N PHE A 360 -22.70 5.43 12.76
CA PHE A 360 -21.53 5.21 13.59
C PHE A 360 -20.36 6.14 13.25
N SER A 361 -20.46 6.91 12.17
CA SER A 361 -19.38 7.78 11.67
C SER A 361 -19.01 8.90 12.65
N SER A 362 -19.97 9.39 13.44
CA SER A 362 -19.75 10.41 14.47
C SER A 362 -18.96 9.90 15.68
N LYS A 363 -18.90 8.58 15.87
CA LYS A 363 -18.26 7.92 17.03
C LYS A 363 -16.78 7.57 16.82
N GLY A 364 -16.13 8.12 15.79
CA GLY A 364 -14.67 8.28 15.69
C GLY A 364 -13.79 7.04 15.38
N THR A 365 -14.30 5.81 15.41
CA THR A 365 -13.52 4.60 15.06
C THR A 365 -14.21 3.78 13.97
N THR A 366 -13.43 3.38 12.96
CA THR A 366 -13.84 2.50 11.85
C THR A 366 -13.66 1.01 12.17
N SER A 367 -13.08 0.69 13.33
CA SER A 367 -12.81 -0.69 13.76
C SER A 367 -14.11 -1.44 14.11
N ILE A 368 -14.09 -2.76 13.89
CA ILE A 368 -15.13 -3.67 14.38
C ILE A 368 -15.13 -3.81 15.92
N ILE A 369 -14.00 -3.50 16.56
CA ILE A 369 -13.86 -3.49 18.03
C ILE A 369 -14.16 -2.08 18.51
N ARG A 370 -15.31 -1.92 19.16
CA ARG A 370 -15.81 -0.63 19.66
C ARG A 370 -16.43 -0.80 21.03
N GLN A 371 -16.49 0.30 21.77
CA GLN A 371 -17.40 0.42 22.90
C GLN A 371 -18.82 0.62 22.35
N TRP A 372 -19.76 -0.11 22.93
CA TRP A 372 -21.16 -0.10 22.53
C TRP A 372 -22.00 0.48 23.67
N ASP A 373 -22.95 1.35 23.36
CA ASP A 373 -23.82 1.94 24.37
C ASP A 373 -24.86 0.92 24.85
N SER A 374 -25.18 -0.08 24.01
CA SER A 374 -26.10 -1.17 24.34
C SER A 374 -25.85 -2.45 23.53
N PRO A 375 -26.36 -3.61 23.98
CA PRO A 375 -26.36 -4.84 23.18
C PRO A 375 -27.09 -4.69 21.84
N ALA A 376 -28.16 -3.90 21.79
CA ALA A 376 -28.91 -3.62 20.57
C ALA A 376 -28.07 -2.86 19.53
N GLU A 377 -27.25 -1.91 19.98
CA GLU A 377 -26.31 -1.20 19.11
C GLU A 377 -25.22 -2.15 18.58
N LYS A 378 -24.60 -2.93 19.48
CA LYS A 378 -23.58 -3.93 19.13
C LYS A 378 -24.08 -4.88 18.05
N TRP A 379 -25.26 -5.47 18.26
CA TRP A 379 -25.83 -6.44 17.32
C TRP A 379 -26.37 -5.81 16.05
N GLY A 380 -26.88 -4.58 16.10
CA GLY A 380 -27.20 -3.80 14.89
C GLY A 380 -25.98 -3.65 13.99
N TYR A 381 -24.85 -3.24 14.55
CA TYR A 381 -23.59 -3.14 13.81
C TYR A 381 -23.09 -4.51 13.31
N TYR A 382 -23.04 -5.54 14.17
CA TYR A 382 -22.56 -6.87 13.76
C TYR A 382 -23.40 -7.46 12.64
N PHE A 383 -24.73 -7.40 12.70
CA PHE A 383 -25.55 -7.95 11.62
C PHE A 383 -25.40 -7.18 10.31
N LEU A 384 -25.32 -5.85 10.34
CA LEU A 384 -25.03 -5.06 9.14
C LEU A 384 -23.64 -5.35 8.56
N HIS A 385 -22.63 -5.55 9.42
CA HIS A 385 -21.28 -5.91 9.00
C HIS A 385 -21.21 -7.30 8.39
N LEU A 386 -21.80 -8.30 9.05
CA LEU A 386 -21.89 -9.67 8.54
C LEU A 386 -22.59 -9.70 7.18
N ASP A 387 -23.69 -8.97 7.05
CA ASP A 387 -24.46 -8.89 5.81
C ASP A 387 -23.69 -8.14 4.71
N MET A 388 -22.95 -7.08 5.05
CA MET A 388 -22.03 -6.39 4.13
C MET A 388 -20.96 -7.35 3.60
N VAL A 389 -20.26 -8.08 4.47
CA VAL A 389 -19.19 -9.02 4.07
C VAL A 389 -19.78 -10.18 3.26
N ARG A 390 -20.90 -10.76 3.70
CA ARG A 390 -21.62 -11.81 2.97
C ARG A 390 -22.00 -11.36 1.56
N ARG A 391 -22.43 -10.11 1.38
CA ARG A 391 -22.86 -9.54 0.08
C ARG A 391 -21.75 -8.84 -0.72
N TRP A 392 -20.50 -8.89 -0.26
CA TRP A 392 -19.36 -8.31 -0.99
C TRP A 392 -19.26 -8.88 -2.42
N PRO A 393 -18.91 -8.10 -3.46
CA PRO A 393 -18.78 -8.65 -4.81
C PRO A 393 -17.61 -9.65 -4.93
N LEU A 394 -17.65 -10.47 -5.98
CA LEU A 394 -16.48 -11.24 -6.42
C LEU A 394 -15.33 -10.30 -6.78
N SER A 395 -14.09 -10.76 -6.59
CA SER A 395 -12.91 -9.94 -6.72
C SER A 395 -11.98 -10.46 -7.80
N GLU A 396 -11.50 -9.55 -8.67
CA GLU A 396 -10.47 -9.84 -9.66
C GLU A 396 -9.18 -10.39 -9.03
N VAL A 397 -8.79 -9.84 -7.86
CA VAL A 397 -7.61 -10.28 -7.11
C VAL A 397 -7.71 -11.77 -6.77
N TYR A 398 -8.84 -12.18 -6.18
CA TYR A 398 -9.08 -13.58 -5.84
C TYR A 398 -9.23 -14.46 -7.09
N GLY A 399 -9.86 -13.95 -8.16
CA GLY A 399 -9.95 -14.65 -9.44
C GLY A 399 -8.58 -14.95 -10.06
N LYS A 400 -7.62 -14.02 -9.99
CA LYS A 400 -6.24 -14.24 -10.44
C LYS A 400 -5.51 -15.28 -9.59
N LEU A 401 -5.70 -15.26 -8.27
CA LEU A 401 -5.14 -16.29 -7.38
C LEU A 401 -5.75 -17.66 -7.67
N HIS A 402 -7.06 -17.74 -7.91
CA HIS A 402 -7.73 -19.00 -8.25
C HIS A 402 -7.20 -19.56 -9.58
N ASN A 403 -6.99 -18.70 -10.58
CA ASN A 403 -6.38 -19.12 -11.85
C ASN A 403 -4.93 -19.60 -11.66
N LEU A 404 -4.17 -19.00 -10.74
CA LEU A 404 -2.83 -19.46 -10.42
C LEU A 404 -2.85 -20.87 -9.79
N THR A 405 -3.80 -21.16 -8.89
CA THR A 405 -3.85 -22.46 -8.19
C THR A 405 -4.19 -23.63 -9.11
N VAL A 406 -4.81 -23.39 -10.27
CA VAL A 406 -5.06 -24.43 -11.30
C VAL A 406 -3.76 -25.13 -11.74
N ARG A 407 -2.60 -24.46 -11.64
CA ARG A 407 -1.29 -25.05 -11.95
C ARG A 407 -0.77 -26.05 -10.91
N PHE A 408 -1.41 -26.12 -9.74
CA PHE A 408 -0.92 -26.87 -8.57
C PHE A 408 -1.94 -27.90 -8.07
N PRO A 409 -2.49 -28.79 -8.92
CA PRO A 409 -3.53 -29.73 -8.49
C PRO A 409 -3.05 -30.61 -7.32
N GLY A 410 -3.73 -30.50 -6.17
CA GLY A 410 -3.36 -31.21 -4.92
C GLY A 410 -2.04 -30.76 -4.28
N LYS A 411 -1.39 -29.70 -4.80
CA LYS A 411 -0.09 -29.19 -4.36
C LYS A 411 -0.13 -27.73 -3.94
N TYR A 412 -1.30 -27.26 -3.50
CA TYR A 412 -1.40 -25.94 -2.87
C TYR A 412 -2.21 -25.98 -1.59
N PHE A 413 -1.93 -25.03 -0.70
CA PHE A 413 -2.70 -24.80 0.51
C PHE A 413 -2.79 -23.30 0.80
N ILE A 414 -3.89 -22.86 1.39
CA ILE A 414 -4.15 -21.47 1.76
C ILE A 414 -4.21 -21.35 3.27
N ARG A 415 -3.51 -20.39 3.84
CA ARG A 415 -3.61 -20.04 5.26
C ARG A 415 -3.84 -18.55 5.44
N THR A 416 -4.95 -18.16 6.07
CA THR A 416 -5.30 -16.74 6.18
C THR A 416 -5.72 -16.32 7.57
N THR A 417 -5.35 -15.11 7.95
CA THR A 417 -5.82 -14.44 9.18
C THR A 417 -7.15 -13.72 8.96
N ASN A 418 -7.66 -13.68 7.73
CA ASN A 418 -8.92 -13.03 7.39
C ASN A 418 -10.10 -13.90 7.80
N ALA A 419 -11.11 -13.26 8.38
CA ALA A 419 -12.35 -13.91 8.81
C ALA A 419 -13.51 -13.73 7.81
N ASP A 420 -13.27 -13.06 6.67
CA ASP A 420 -14.29 -12.66 5.69
C ASP A 420 -14.83 -13.80 4.81
N GLY A 421 -14.13 -14.93 4.73
CA GLY A 421 -14.52 -16.07 3.89
C GLY A 421 -14.35 -15.82 2.39
N PHE A 422 -13.55 -14.82 1.99
CA PHE A 422 -13.42 -14.43 0.59
C PHE A 422 -12.80 -15.51 -0.31
N PHE A 423 -11.93 -16.38 0.21
CA PHE A 423 -11.43 -17.51 -0.57
C PHE A 423 -12.56 -18.44 -1.01
N VAL A 424 -13.34 -19.01 -0.07
CA VAL A 424 -14.46 -19.90 -0.41
C VAL A 424 -15.46 -19.21 -1.33
N LYS A 425 -15.78 -17.95 -1.04
CA LYS A 425 -16.70 -17.14 -1.85
C LYS A 425 -16.23 -16.93 -3.29
N ASN A 426 -14.92 -16.88 -3.54
CA ASN A 426 -14.33 -16.74 -4.88
C ASN A 426 -13.93 -18.10 -5.49
N GLY A 427 -14.53 -19.20 -5.03
CA GLY A 427 -14.47 -20.50 -5.72
C GLY A 427 -13.37 -21.46 -5.23
N PHE A 428 -12.63 -21.10 -4.18
CA PHE A 428 -11.66 -22.01 -3.59
C PHE A 428 -12.34 -23.08 -2.74
N ASP A 429 -11.81 -24.30 -2.78
CA ASP A 429 -12.25 -25.41 -1.93
C ASP A 429 -11.92 -25.12 -0.44
N GLU A 430 -12.89 -25.31 0.45
CA GLU A 430 -12.73 -25.11 1.88
C GLU A 430 -11.72 -26.10 2.50
N ASP A 431 -11.53 -27.26 1.88
CA ASP A 431 -10.63 -28.30 2.37
C ASP A 431 -9.14 -27.98 2.25
N VAL A 432 -8.79 -26.99 1.42
CA VAL A 432 -7.41 -26.51 1.24
C VAL A 432 -7.17 -25.14 1.88
N ILE A 433 -8.06 -24.72 2.79
CA ILE A 433 -8.00 -23.43 3.46
C ILE A 433 -7.93 -23.64 4.97
N SER A 434 -7.04 -22.92 5.64
CA SER A 434 -6.96 -22.85 7.09
C SER A 434 -7.09 -21.40 7.57
N THR A 435 -7.93 -21.19 8.58
CA THR A 435 -8.27 -19.86 9.13
C THR A 435 -8.00 -19.80 10.64
N PRO A 436 -6.73 -19.71 11.09
CA PRO A 436 -6.36 -19.76 12.51
C PRO A 436 -6.92 -18.63 13.38
N GLN A 437 -7.43 -17.56 12.77
CA GLN A 437 -8.05 -16.41 13.45
C GLN A 437 -9.59 -16.47 13.49
N GLY A 438 -10.20 -17.53 12.92
CA GLY A 438 -11.64 -17.73 12.88
C GLY A 438 -12.32 -17.14 11.66
N GLN A 439 -13.66 -17.12 11.66
CA GLN A 439 -14.49 -16.71 10.52
C GLN A 439 -15.79 -16.04 10.99
N TYR A 440 -16.24 -15.03 10.24
CA TYR A 440 -17.52 -14.36 10.44
C TYR A 440 -18.75 -15.24 10.15
N ARG A 441 -18.54 -16.39 9.49
CA ARG A 441 -19.57 -17.42 9.26
C ARG A 441 -20.12 -18.02 10.56
N PHE A 442 -19.37 -17.96 11.66
CA PHE A 442 -19.76 -18.54 12.94
C PHE A 442 -19.94 -17.49 14.04
N LEU A 443 -20.89 -17.75 14.93
CA LEU A 443 -20.99 -17.14 16.25
C LEU A 443 -20.52 -18.16 17.29
N GLN A 444 -19.86 -17.71 18.34
CA GLN A 444 -19.34 -18.53 19.43
C GLN A 444 -19.89 -18.08 20.78
N CYS A 445 -20.07 -19.02 21.71
CA CYS A 445 -20.36 -18.69 23.11
C CYS A 445 -19.16 -17.96 23.73
N PHE A 446 -19.41 -16.80 24.33
CA PHE A 446 -18.36 -15.99 24.97
C PHE A 446 -17.72 -16.71 26.16
N ASP A 447 -18.54 -17.42 26.95
CA ASP A 447 -18.06 -18.20 28.11
C ASP A 447 -17.35 -19.51 27.71
N LYS A 448 -17.36 -19.86 26.41
CA LYS A 448 -16.81 -21.11 25.88
C LYS A 448 -17.25 -22.33 26.71
N CYS A 449 -18.55 -22.41 27.00
CA CYS A 449 -19.10 -23.41 27.94
C CYS A 449 -18.91 -24.86 27.49
N ARG A 450 -18.69 -25.10 26.19
CA ARG A 450 -18.35 -26.39 25.57
C ARG A 450 -17.71 -26.17 24.19
N GLU A 451 -17.08 -27.21 23.65
CA GLU A 451 -16.35 -27.16 22.38
C GLU A 451 -17.26 -26.90 21.17
N ASP A 452 -18.43 -27.55 21.10
CA ASP A 452 -19.42 -27.32 20.03
C ASP A 452 -20.39 -26.16 20.31
N ALA A 453 -20.03 -25.25 21.23
CA ALA A 453 -20.75 -24.01 21.53
C ALA A 453 -20.56 -22.92 20.45
N TYR A 454 -20.88 -23.26 19.21
CA TYR A 454 -20.89 -22.36 18.07
C TYR A 454 -22.10 -22.61 17.17
N THR A 455 -22.43 -21.64 16.32
CA THR A 455 -23.55 -21.72 15.38
C THR A 455 -23.26 -20.88 14.13
N LEU A 456 -23.93 -21.17 13.02
CA LEU A 456 -23.89 -20.31 11.83
C LEU A 456 -24.50 -18.94 12.13
N SER A 457 -23.89 -17.87 11.61
CA SER A 457 -24.33 -16.49 11.82
C SER A 457 -25.49 -16.10 10.88
N GLU A 458 -25.53 -16.65 9.68
CA GLU A 458 -26.49 -16.31 8.62
C GLU A 458 -27.97 -16.35 9.05
N PRO A 459 -28.48 -17.43 9.71
CA PRO A 459 -29.88 -17.45 10.12
C PRO A 459 -30.26 -16.32 11.10
N PHE A 460 -29.30 -15.86 11.91
CA PHE A 460 -29.52 -14.75 12.84
C PHE A 460 -29.47 -13.40 12.12
N VAL A 461 -28.58 -13.25 11.14
CA VAL A 461 -28.53 -12.08 10.27
C VAL A 461 -29.87 -11.89 9.56
N ASP A 462 -30.36 -12.91 8.86
CA ASP A 462 -31.61 -12.82 8.09
C ASP A 462 -32.83 -12.53 8.99
N ALA A 463 -32.86 -13.11 10.19
CA ALA A 463 -33.93 -12.86 11.16
C ALA A 463 -33.89 -11.47 11.78
N ALA A 464 -32.71 -10.83 11.86
CA ALA A 464 -32.52 -9.55 12.54
C ALA A 464 -32.58 -8.34 11.59
N LEU A 465 -32.15 -8.48 10.33
CA LEU A 465 -32.08 -7.38 9.36
C LEU A 465 -33.37 -6.56 9.24
N PRO A 466 -34.59 -7.14 9.20
CA PRO A 466 -35.83 -6.37 9.13
C PRO A 466 -36.11 -5.50 10.35
N PHE A 467 -35.43 -5.76 11.47
CA PHE A 467 -35.61 -5.08 12.75
C PHE A 467 -34.50 -4.06 13.04
N ILE A 468 -33.58 -3.81 12.11
CA ILE A 468 -32.54 -2.79 12.27
C ILE A 468 -33.06 -1.46 11.74
N ASP A 469 -33.04 -0.43 12.58
CA ASP A 469 -33.47 0.90 12.17
C ASP A 469 -32.48 1.50 11.15
N SER A 470 -33.00 1.94 10.00
CA SER A 470 -32.16 2.43 8.89
C SER A 470 -31.37 3.70 9.19
N LYS A 471 -31.78 4.51 10.17
CA LYS A 471 -31.14 5.80 10.49
C LYS A 471 -30.11 5.68 11.60
N THR A 472 -30.46 4.96 12.66
CA THR A 472 -29.63 4.77 13.85
C THR A 472 -28.77 3.51 13.76
N GLN A 473 -29.12 2.58 12.87
CA GLN A 473 -28.46 1.28 12.70
C GLN A 473 -28.46 0.42 13.97
N VAL A 474 -29.41 0.68 14.87
CA VAL A 474 -29.64 -0.07 16.11
C VAL A 474 -30.69 -1.16 15.86
N LEU A 475 -30.50 -2.32 16.49
CA LEU A 475 -31.48 -3.41 16.47
C LEU A 475 -32.68 -3.08 17.39
N MET A 476 -33.87 -2.97 16.82
CA MET A 476 -35.09 -2.55 17.54
C MET A 476 -35.77 -3.70 18.29
N ASP A 477 -35.54 -4.94 17.88
CA ASP A 477 -36.09 -6.13 18.54
C ASP A 477 -34.98 -6.92 19.25
N ALA A 478 -34.89 -6.74 20.57
CA ALA A 478 -33.90 -7.41 21.41
C ALA A 478 -34.07 -8.95 21.42
N SER A 479 -35.23 -9.50 21.04
CA SER A 479 -35.42 -10.95 20.93
C SER A 479 -34.58 -11.57 19.81
N LYS A 480 -34.10 -10.76 18.86
CA LYS A 480 -33.19 -11.19 17.78
C LYS A 480 -31.73 -11.29 18.21
N ILE A 481 -31.38 -10.84 19.41
CA ILE A 481 -30.03 -10.98 19.94
C ILE A 481 -29.78 -12.47 20.23
N PRO A 482 -28.78 -13.09 19.57
CA PRO A 482 -28.52 -14.50 19.71
C PRO A 482 -27.96 -14.82 21.10
N LYS A 483 -28.29 -16.02 21.57
CA LYS A 483 -27.80 -16.59 22.84
C LYS A 483 -27.22 -17.96 22.60
N CYS A 484 -26.32 -18.39 23.48
CA CYS A 484 -25.75 -19.72 23.40
C CYS A 484 -26.87 -20.75 23.58
N ARG A 485 -27.01 -21.67 22.62
CA ARG A 485 -28.05 -22.73 22.66
C ARG A 485 -27.91 -23.71 23.83
N PHE A 486 -26.77 -23.65 24.55
CA PHE A 486 -26.46 -24.59 25.63
C PHE A 486 -26.55 -23.96 27.02
N CYS A 487 -25.86 -22.85 27.27
CA CYS A 487 -25.88 -22.19 28.58
C CYS A 487 -26.80 -20.96 28.64
N GLY A 488 -27.37 -20.53 27.50
CA GLY A 488 -28.15 -19.29 27.41
C GLY A 488 -27.32 -17.99 27.52
N GLY A 489 -25.99 -18.11 27.65
CA GLY A 489 -25.05 -16.99 27.79
C GLY A 489 -24.83 -16.18 26.51
N GLU A 490 -24.01 -15.14 26.62
CA GLU A 490 -23.67 -14.25 25.51
C GLU A 490 -22.94 -15.02 24.39
N VAL A 491 -23.21 -14.64 23.14
CA VAL A 491 -22.43 -15.05 21.99
C VAL A 491 -21.74 -13.85 21.36
N THR A 492 -20.70 -14.11 20.59
CA THR A 492 -19.94 -13.09 19.85
C THR A 492 -19.51 -13.66 18.50
N LEU A 493 -18.91 -12.83 17.64
CA LEU A 493 -18.28 -13.28 16.39
C LEU A 493 -17.22 -14.35 16.70
N CYS A 494 -17.17 -15.43 15.91
CA CYS A 494 -16.19 -16.50 16.08
C CYS A 494 -14.83 -16.13 15.49
N VAL A 495 -14.20 -15.13 16.12
CA VAL A 495 -12.85 -14.64 15.80
C VAL A 495 -11.98 -14.65 17.04
N ARG A 496 -10.67 -14.79 16.85
CA ARG A 496 -9.72 -14.82 17.97
C ARG A 496 -9.53 -13.43 18.56
N GLY A 497 -9.70 -13.31 19.87
CA GLY A 497 -9.38 -12.09 20.60
C GLY A 497 -9.21 -12.26 22.11
N GLY A 498 -8.99 -13.49 22.58
CA GLY A 498 -8.80 -13.81 23.99
C GLY A 498 -9.10 -15.28 24.30
N GLY A 499 -9.16 -15.61 25.60
CA GLY A 499 -9.46 -16.98 26.08
C GLY A 499 -10.84 -17.51 25.68
N TYR A 500 -11.75 -16.63 25.24
CA TYR A 500 -13.08 -16.97 24.74
C TYR A 500 -13.06 -17.61 23.34
N PHE A 501 -11.93 -17.57 22.62
CA PHE A 501 -11.89 -18.11 21.25
C PHE A 501 -12.14 -19.61 21.22
N ASN A 502 -13.12 -20.01 20.43
CA ASN A 502 -13.48 -21.37 20.12
C ASN A 502 -12.85 -21.77 18.77
N SER A 503 -11.85 -22.64 18.84
CA SER A 503 -11.14 -23.16 17.66
C SER A 503 -11.80 -24.38 17.03
N GLU A 504 -12.80 -24.98 17.69
CA GLU A 504 -13.38 -26.24 17.23
C GLU A 504 -13.95 -26.20 15.81
N PRO A 505 -14.63 -25.12 15.35
CA PRO A 505 -15.12 -25.04 13.97
C PRO A 505 -14.02 -25.13 12.90
N PHE A 506 -12.77 -24.89 13.28
CA PHE A 506 -11.63 -24.77 12.37
C PHE A 506 -10.60 -25.91 12.57
N ARG A 507 -10.89 -26.86 13.47
CA ARG A 507 -9.94 -27.89 13.90
C ARG A 507 -9.51 -28.79 12.75
N ASP A 508 -10.45 -29.20 11.92
CA ASP A 508 -10.17 -30.10 10.79
C ASP A 508 -9.31 -29.41 9.73
N GLN A 509 -9.55 -28.13 9.44
CA GLN A 509 -8.72 -27.33 8.54
C GLN A 509 -7.29 -27.17 9.07
N GLU A 510 -7.12 -26.94 10.39
CA GLU A 510 -5.78 -26.89 11.00
C GLU A 510 -5.05 -28.24 10.94
N ILE A 511 -5.77 -29.36 11.11
CA ILE A 511 -5.18 -30.70 10.93
C ILE A 511 -4.70 -30.87 9.49
N LYS A 512 -5.52 -30.51 8.49
CA LYS A 512 -5.16 -30.59 7.07
C LYS A 512 -3.93 -29.74 6.74
N TRP A 513 -3.85 -28.52 7.25
CA TRP A 513 -2.67 -27.66 7.12
C TRP A 513 -1.39 -28.32 7.67
N ASN A 514 -1.47 -28.86 8.89
CA ASN A 514 -0.32 -29.52 9.52
C ASN A 514 0.10 -30.79 8.76
N MET A 515 -0.87 -31.55 8.22
CA MET A 515 -0.59 -32.71 7.37
C MET A 515 0.08 -32.30 6.07
N PHE A 516 -0.37 -31.23 5.43
CA PHE A 516 0.22 -30.68 4.22
C PHE A 516 1.69 -30.29 4.46
N LEU A 517 1.98 -29.52 5.52
CA LEU A 517 3.36 -29.14 5.87
C LEU A 517 4.27 -30.35 6.13
N ARG A 518 3.81 -31.33 6.91
CA ARG A 518 4.57 -32.57 7.16
C ARG A 518 4.83 -33.38 5.89
N GLY A 519 3.91 -33.33 4.93
CA GLY A 519 4.10 -33.94 3.61
C GLY A 519 5.31 -33.34 2.88
N LEU A 520 5.52 -32.03 3.00
CA LEU A 520 6.67 -31.35 2.40
C LEU A 520 8.00 -31.78 3.04
N GLU A 521 8.03 -32.10 4.34
CA GLU A 521 9.26 -32.55 5.01
C GLU A 521 9.67 -33.99 4.65
N LYS A 522 8.69 -34.87 4.44
CA LYS A 522 8.92 -36.31 4.20
C LYS A 522 9.46 -36.62 2.81
N ASP A 523 9.07 -35.85 1.79
CA ASP A 523 9.61 -35.96 0.42
C ASP A 523 11.15 -35.81 0.35
N GLY A 524 11.81 -35.31 1.41
CA GLY A 524 13.26 -35.11 1.47
C GLY A 524 14.05 -36.14 2.29
N THR A 525 13.41 -37.13 2.93
CA THR A 525 14.10 -38.02 3.90
C THR A 525 14.02 -39.53 3.60
N ASP A 526 13.27 -39.97 2.60
CA ASP A 526 13.13 -41.40 2.24
C ASP A 526 14.11 -41.89 1.15
N SER A 527 15.40 -41.57 1.29
CA SER A 527 16.47 -42.31 0.59
C SER A 527 17.77 -42.30 1.38
N LEU A 528 17.79 -43.07 2.47
CA LEU A 528 19.02 -43.60 3.05
C LEU A 528 19.45 -44.83 2.23
N GLU A 529 19.88 -44.63 1.00
CA GLU A 529 20.73 -45.57 0.24
C GLU A 529 21.31 -44.81 -0.98
N ASP A 530 22.64 -44.83 -1.07
CA ASP A 530 23.57 -44.23 -2.04
C ASP A 530 23.04 -43.66 -3.38
N ILE A 531 23.51 -42.45 -3.74
CA ILE A 531 24.17 -42.04 -5.02
C ILE A 531 23.93 -40.53 -5.32
N SER A 532 25.04 -39.76 -5.43
CA SER A 532 25.24 -38.51 -6.21
C SER A 532 24.34 -37.26 -5.95
N PRO A 533 24.91 -36.03 -5.92
CA PRO A 533 24.13 -34.80 -5.81
C PRO A 533 23.51 -34.44 -7.18
N SER A 534 22.33 -34.97 -7.49
CA SER A 534 21.50 -34.41 -8.56
C SER A 534 20.00 -34.61 -8.34
N THR A 535 19.28 -33.49 -8.47
CA THR A 535 17.84 -33.31 -8.80
C THR A 535 16.78 -33.36 -7.68
N SER A 536 16.74 -32.24 -6.95
CA SER A 536 15.60 -31.43 -6.48
C SER A 536 14.38 -32.12 -5.85
N CYS A 537 14.33 -32.08 -4.52
CA CYS A 537 13.08 -31.89 -3.79
C CYS A 537 12.39 -30.62 -4.34
N GLY A 538 11.17 -30.74 -4.89
CA GLY A 538 10.52 -29.65 -5.66
C GLY A 538 10.41 -28.31 -4.91
N ARG A 539 10.41 -27.20 -5.66
CA ARG A 539 10.40 -25.83 -5.14
C ARG A 539 9.04 -25.49 -4.53
N VAL A 540 9.06 -24.98 -3.31
CA VAL A 540 7.87 -24.49 -2.60
C VAL A 540 7.89 -22.97 -2.59
N VAL A 541 6.87 -22.34 -3.17
CA VAL A 541 6.71 -20.88 -3.10
C VAL A 541 5.66 -20.52 -2.06
N LEU A 542 6.05 -19.72 -1.07
CA LEU A 542 5.12 -19.01 -0.19
C LEU A 542 4.79 -17.66 -0.82
N LEU A 543 3.55 -17.49 -1.26
CA LEU A 543 3.00 -16.22 -1.74
C LEU A 543 2.23 -15.55 -0.60
N GLU A 544 2.88 -14.63 0.09
CA GLU A 544 2.32 -13.87 1.20
C GLU A 544 1.75 -12.53 0.75
N LEU A 545 0.45 -12.31 0.97
CA LEU A 545 -0.30 -11.18 0.44
C LEU A 545 -0.95 -10.35 1.55
N GLY A 546 -0.52 -9.11 1.71
CA GLY A 546 -1.16 -8.15 2.60
C GLY A 546 -1.11 -8.52 4.08
N VAL A 547 -0.08 -9.25 4.51
CA VAL A 547 0.14 -9.64 5.91
C VAL A 547 0.95 -8.55 6.63
N GLY A 548 0.24 -7.74 7.43
CA GLY A 548 0.83 -6.70 8.27
C GLY A 548 1.35 -7.20 9.62
N LEU A 549 1.68 -6.25 10.50
CA LEU A 549 2.32 -6.49 11.81
C LEU A 549 1.34 -6.59 13.00
N ASN A 550 0.03 -6.74 12.75
CA ASN A 550 -0.96 -6.86 13.85
C ASN A 550 -0.86 -8.21 14.59
N THR A 551 -0.66 -9.31 13.86
CA THR A 551 -0.52 -10.67 14.42
C THR A 551 0.59 -11.44 13.70
N PRO A 552 1.84 -10.94 13.71
CA PRO A 552 2.92 -11.48 12.89
C PRO A 552 3.25 -12.95 13.23
N GLY A 553 3.09 -13.35 14.48
CA GLY A 553 3.31 -14.74 14.92
C GLY A 553 2.32 -15.78 14.38
N VAL A 554 1.29 -15.39 13.60
CA VAL A 554 0.33 -16.34 13.02
C VAL A 554 0.70 -16.75 11.59
N LEU A 555 1.27 -15.83 10.80
CA LEU A 555 1.65 -16.08 9.41
C LEU A 555 3.09 -15.64 9.13
N ARG A 556 3.42 -14.38 9.45
CA ARG A 556 4.65 -13.72 9.02
C ARG A 556 5.92 -14.42 9.52
N TRP A 557 6.07 -14.54 10.83
CA TRP A 557 7.25 -15.21 11.43
C TRP A 557 7.27 -16.72 11.12
N PRO A 558 6.15 -17.47 11.21
CA PRO A 558 6.14 -18.86 10.77
C PRO A 558 6.57 -19.06 9.30
N ASN A 559 6.22 -18.16 8.39
CA ASN A 559 6.65 -18.23 6.99
C ASN A 559 8.15 -17.94 6.84
N GLU A 560 8.70 -17.01 7.61
CA GLU A 560 10.14 -16.73 7.66
C GLU A 560 10.92 -17.90 8.26
N ASP A 561 10.39 -18.57 9.29
CA ASP A 561 10.95 -19.77 9.90
C ASP A 561 10.99 -20.95 8.90
N LEU A 562 9.95 -21.12 8.08
CA LEU A 562 9.92 -22.15 7.04
C LEU A 562 11.03 -21.95 6.00
N VAL A 563 11.29 -20.69 5.64
CA VAL A 563 12.29 -20.33 4.62
C VAL A 563 13.71 -20.44 5.15
N SER A 564 13.95 -19.96 6.38
CA SER A 564 15.28 -19.98 7.02
C SER A 564 15.68 -21.34 7.59
N GLY A 565 14.70 -22.13 8.07
CA GLY A 565 14.95 -23.40 8.76
C GLY A 565 15.09 -24.63 7.85
N SER A 566 14.61 -24.58 6.60
CA SER A 566 14.57 -25.75 5.73
C SER A 566 15.87 -25.94 4.94
N LYS A 567 16.69 -26.92 5.36
CA LYS A 567 17.88 -27.35 4.60
C LYS A 567 17.58 -28.39 3.51
N SER A 568 16.38 -28.97 3.50
CA SER A 568 16.01 -30.13 2.68
C SER A 568 15.05 -29.82 1.52
N LYS A 569 14.32 -28.69 1.57
CA LYS A 569 13.38 -28.24 0.52
C LYS A 569 13.72 -26.82 0.08
N ASP A 570 13.52 -26.57 -1.21
CA ASP A 570 13.79 -25.27 -1.83
C ASP A 570 12.61 -24.30 -1.61
N PHE A 571 12.52 -23.72 -0.41
CA PHE A 571 11.49 -22.73 -0.09
C PHE A 571 11.85 -21.34 -0.61
N ARG A 572 10.87 -20.61 -1.14
CA ARG A 572 11.00 -19.21 -1.58
C ARG A 572 9.82 -18.38 -1.11
N LEU A 573 10.08 -17.24 -0.49
CA LEU A 573 9.06 -16.31 -0.02
C LEU A 573 8.90 -15.13 -0.97
N ILE A 574 7.69 -14.93 -1.48
CA ILE A 574 7.28 -13.72 -2.19
C ILE A 574 6.30 -13.00 -1.27
N ARG A 575 6.66 -11.80 -0.81
CA ARG A 575 5.81 -10.97 0.03
C ARG A 575 5.35 -9.73 -0.71
N VAL A 576 4.04 -9.50 -0.75
CA VAL A 576 3.43 -8.39 -1.48
C VAL A 576 2.45 -7.63 -0.61
N GLY A 577 2.59 -6.32 -0.60
CA GLY A 577 1.61 -5.41 0.00
C GLY A 577 2.22 -4.04 0.21
N LYS A 578 1.43 -3.10 0.73
CA LYS A 578 1.93 -1.75 1.03
C LYS A 578 2.69 -1.72 2.35
N GLU A 579 3.75 -0.91 2.40
CA GLU A 579 4.53 -0.63 3.61
C GLU A 579 5.07 -1.93 4.24
N ALA A 580 4.86 -2.13 5.54
CA ALA A 580 5.28 -3.33 6.26
C ALA A 580 4.85 -4.64 5.57
N SER A 581 3.70 -4.64 4.88
CA SER A 581 3.15 -5.85 4.25
C SER A 581 3.90 -6.27 2.99
N GLY A 582 4.76 -5.41 2.41
CA GLY A 582 5.64 -5.72 1.28
C GLY A 582 7.10 -5.92 1.66
N CYS A 583 7.47 -5.68 2.93
CA CYS A 583 8.85 -5.73 3.41
C CYS A 583 9.23 -7.14 3.90
N VAL A 584 10.29 -7.73 3.34
CA VAL A 584 10.91 -8.97 3.83
C VAL A 584 12.15 -8.66 4.68
N PRO A 585 12.62 -9.57 5.55
CA PRO A 585 13.97 -9.48 6.10
C PRO A 585 14.99 -9.40 4.96
N TRP A 586 15.81 -8.34 4.95
CA TRP A 586 16.76 -8.11 3.86
C TRP A 586 17.86 -9.17 3.81
N GLU A 587 18.17 -9.81 4.93
CA GLU A 587 19.10 -10.93 5.01
C GLU A 587 18.60 -12.11 4.16
N LEU A 588 17.31 -12.45 4.27
CA LEU A 588 16.70 -13.52 3.46
C LEU A 588 16.66 -13.16 1.97
N GLU A 589 16.55 -11.88 1.64
CA GLU A 589 16.56 -11.41 0.26
C GLU A 589 17.96 -11.45 -0.37
N GLU A 590 18.98 -11.05 0.40
CA GLU A 590 20.40 -11.15 0.05
C GLU A 590 20.86 -12.61 -0.11
N GLU A 591 20.26 -13.53 0.66
CA GLU A 591 20.46 -14.98 0.54
C GLU A 591 19.66 -15.63 -0.61
N ASP A 592 18.94 -14.83 -1.42
CA ASP A 592 18.08 -15.30 -2.52
C ASP A 592 16.91 -16.21 -2.08
N LEU A 593 16.48 -16.08 -0.81
CA LEU A 593 15.40 -16.87 -0.22
C LEU A 593 14.06 -16.15 -0.19
N ALA A 594 14.08 -14.82 -0.14
CA ALA A 594 12.88 -13.98 -0.12
C ALA A 594 12.92 -12.86 -1.17
N VAL A 595 11.76 -12.31 -1.50
CA VAL A 595 11.63 -11.07 -2.27
C VAL A 595 10.45 -10.26 -1.76
N GLY A 596 10.72 -8.98 -1.48
CA GLY A 596 9.70 -8.00 -1.08
C GLY A 596 9.17 -7.20 -2.27
N ILE A 597 7.87 -6.93 -2.30
CA ILE A 597 7.23 -6.07 -3.29
C ILE A 597 6.30 -5.10 -2.55
N ASP A 598 6.73 -3.85 -2.40
CA ASP A 598 5.97 -2.77 -1.79
C ASP A 598 5.04 -2.13 -2.82
N GLY A 599 3.73 -2.36 -2.69
CA GLY A 599 2.77 -1.80 -3.62
C GLY A 599 1.38 -2.40 -3.56
N ASP A 600 0.56 -2.03 -4.54
CA ASP A 600 -0.78 -2.59 -4.71
C ASP A 600 -0.70 -4.09 -5.08
N ILE A 601 -1.56 -4.90 -4.46
CA ILE A 601 -1.52 -6.35 -4.64
C ILE A 601 -2.00 -6.74 -6.04
N LEU A 602 -3.08 -6.15 -6.56
CA LEU A 602 -3.59 -6.48 -7.88
C LEU A 602 -2.55 -6.13 -8.96
N ALA A 603 -1.95 -4.95 -8.82
CA ALA A 603 -0.83 -4.49 -9.61
C ALA A 603 0.33 -5.50 -9.65
N ALA A 604 0.78 -5.97 -8.49
CA ALA A 604 1.85 -6.96 -8.41
C ALA A 604 1.45 -8.29 -9.06
N LEU A 605 0.24 -8.78 -8.80
CA LEU A 605 -0.27 -10.03 -9.36
C LEU A 605 -0.32 -9.97 -10.89
N ASN A 606 -0.71 -8.83 -11.47
CA ASN A 606 -0.71 -8.61 -12.92
C ASN A 606 0.69 -8.73 -13.55
N LEU A 607 1.74 -8.39 -12.80
CA LEU A 607 3.12 -8.51 -13.28
C LEU A 607 3.70 -9.91 -13.09
N MET A 608 3.29 -10.58 -12.01
CA MET A 608 3.84 -11.86 -11.59
C MET A 608 3.13 -13.07 -12.20
N ILE A 609 1.82 -12.97 -12.43
CA ILE A 609 0.98 -14.04 -12.94
C ILE A 609 0.61 -13.70 -14.39
N SER A 610 1.17 -14.45 -15.34
CA SER A 610 0.83 -14.28 -16.75
C SER A 610 -0.58 -14.79 -17.05
N GLU A 611 -1.36 -13.99 -17.80
CA GLU A 611 -2.64 -14.42 -18.37
C GLU A 611 -2.40 -15.40 -19.53
N THR A 612 -2.16 -16.66 -19.21
CA THR A 612 -2.33 -17.74 -20.21
C THR A 612 -3.17 -18.83 -19.56
N PRO A 613 -4.47 -18.92 -19.89
CA PRO A 613 -5.11 -20.21 -19.88
C PRO A 613 -4.49 -21.02 -21.01
N THR A 614 -4.01 -22.23 -20.71
CA THR A 614 -3.80 -23.25 -21.72
C THR A 614 -5.11 -23.43 -22.49
N SER A 615 -5.15 -22.94 -23.72
CA SER A 615 -6.25 -23.21 -24.65
C SER A 615 -6.23 -24.70 -24.94
N SER A 616 -7.17 -25.44 -24.37
CA SER A 616 -7.60 -26.73 -24.90
C SER A 616 -8.35 -26.48 -26.20
N ASN A 617 -7.60 -26.19 -27.27
CA ASN A 617 -8.09 -26.27 -28.64
C ASN A 617 -8.42 -27.74 -28.95
N SER A 618 -9.65 -28.15 -28.60
CA SER A 618 -10.28 -29.30 -29.24
C SER A 618 -10.70 -28.89 -30.65
N TYR A 619 -9.75 -28.94 -31.58
CA TYR A 619 -10.07 -29.07 -33.00
C TYR A 619 -10.74 -30.43 -33.19
N THR A 620 -12.07 -30.45 -33.22
CA THR A 620 -12.78 -31.53 -33.88
C THR A 620 -12.86 -31.18 -35.37
N SER A 621 -11.96 -31.80 -36.13
CA SER A 621 -12.06 -31.92 -37.58
C SER A 621 -13.32 -32.72 -37.91
N GLY A 622 -14.38 -32.04 -38.33
CA GLY A 622 -15.52 -32.66 -38.98
C GLY A 622 -15.28 -32.73 -40.49
N ASP A 623 -14.85 -33.89 -40.97
CA ASP A 623 -14.92 -34.28 -42.37
C ASP A 623 -16.05 -35.30 -42.57
N ASN A 624 -16.94 -34.97 -43.51
CA ASN A 624 -17.73 -35.82 -44.42
C ASN A 624 -18.86 -36.75 -43.91
N ALA A 625 -20.08 -36.45 -44.37
CA ALA A 625 -20.94 -37.27 -45.27
C ALA A 625 -22.33 -36.59 -45.33
N ALA A 626 -22.81 -36.05 -46.46
CA ALA A 626 -23.44 -36.74 -47.59
C ALA A 626 -24.81 -37.37 -47.24
N ASP A 627 -25.81 -36.95 -48.04
CA ASP A 627 -27.25 -37.28 -48.12
C ASP A 627 -28.24 -36.64 -47.14
#